data_AF-A0A925GY20-F1
#
_entry.id   AF-A0A925GY20-F1
#
_cell.length_a   1.000
_cell.length_b   1.000
_cell.length_c   1.000
_cell.angle_alpha   90.00
_cell.angle_beta   90.00
_cell.angle_gamma   90.00
#
_symmetry.space_group_name_H-M   'P 1'
#
loop_
_entity.id
_entity.type
_entity.pdbx_description
1 polymer ?
#
loop_
_entity_poly.entity_id
_entity_poly.type
_entity_poly.pdbx_seq_one_letter_code
_entity_poly.pdbx_strand_id
1 'polypeptide(L)' 'VRSSPGLEDLWQVHYSIEGKTEANSPETFVANLDENCQGQHLKLTAQADGSFEVVNSRNKYTKAYAAR' A
#
# COMPACT_ATOMS: atom_id res chain seq x y z
N VAL A 1 -7.12 -13.28 1.98
CA VAL A 1 -6.57 -12.01 2.51
C VAL A 1 -7.61 -10.90 2.49
N ARG A 2 -8.22 -10.55 1.35
CA ARG A 2 -9.18 -9.42 1.29
C ARG A 2 -10.42 -9.55 2.21
N SER A 3 -10.83 -10.78 2.53
CA SER A 3 -11.94 -11.08 3.44
C SER A 3 -11.50 -11.26 4.91
N SER A 4 -10.25 -10.96 5.25
CA SER A 4 -9.74 -11.13 6.60
C SER A 4 -10.38 -10.12 7.56
N PRO A 5 -10.94 -10.56 8.70
CA PRO A 5 -11.50 -9.65 9.70
C PRO A 5 -10.48 -8.60 10.16
N GLY A 6 -10.90 -7.33 10.22
CA GLY A 6 -10.04 -6.23 10.68
C GLY A 6 -9.06 -5.66 9.65
N LEU A 7 -9.02 -6.20 8.42
CA LEU A 7 -8.19 -5.63 7.36
C LEU A 7 -8.83 -4.35 6.80
N GLU A 8 -8.13 -3.22 6.96
CA GLU A 8 -8.59 -1.92 6.45
C GLU A 8 -8.15 -1.67 5.00
N ASP A 9 -6.84 -1.76 4.72
CA ASP A 9 -6.30 -1.71 3.36
C ASP A 9 -5.16 -2.71 3.19
N LEU A 10 -4.90 -3.06 1.93
CA LEU A 10 -3.73 -3.81 1.52
C LEU A 10 -2.83 -2.91 0.67
N TRP A 11 -1.62 -2.65 1.13
CA TRP A 11 -0.60 -1.97 0.34
C TRP A 11 0.33 -2.97 -0.34
N GLN A 12 0.79 -2.64 -1.54
CA GLN A 12 1.70 -3.51 -2.29
C GLN A 12 2.92 -2.74 -2.76
N VAL A 13 4.09 -3.35 -2.59
CA VAL A 13 5.31 -2.82 -3.21
C VAL A 13 5.28 -3.08 -4.72
N HIS A 14 4.86 -4.26 -5.17
CA HIS A 14 4.79 -4.64 -6.58
C HIS A 14 3.38 -5.08 -6.99
N TYR A 15 2.99 -4.66 -8.20
CA TYR A 15 1.86 -5.20 -8.92
C TYR A 15 2.14 -6.64 -9.38
N SER A 16 1.16 -7.52 -9.22
CA SER A 16 1.20 -8.89 -9.76
C SER A 16 0.60 -8.92 -11.16
N ILE A 17 1.42 -9.16 -12.18
CA ILE A 17 0.97 -9.24 -13.59
C ILE A 17 -0.05 -10.38 -13.76
N GLU A 18 0.23 -11.55 -13.19
CA GLU A 18 -0.68 -12.72 -13.24
C GLU A 18 -2.00 -12.45 -12.52
N GLY A 19 -1.93 -11.72 -11.41
CA GLY A 19 -3.09 -11.37 -10.59
C GLY A 19 -4.05 -10.37 -11.24
N LYS A 20 -3.59 -9.65 -12.28
CA LYS A 20 -4.35 -8.61 -12.97
C LYS A 20 -5.02 -7.63 -11.99
N THR A 21 -6.01 -6.87 -12.42
CA THR A 21 -6.64 -5.85 -11.58
C THR A 21 -7.42 -6.47 -10.42
N GLU A 22 -7.91 -7.70 -10.56
CA GLU A 22 -8.79 -8.36 -9.59
C GLU A 22 -8.05 -8.79 -8.32
N ALA A 23 -6.79 -9.21 -8.45
CA ALA A 23 -5.98 -9.65 -7.31
C ALA A 23 -5.14 -8.52 -6.70
N ASN A 24 -4.87 -7.44 -7.43
CA ASN A 24 -4.07 -6.30 -6.95
C ASN A 24 -4.90 -5.22 -6.26
N SER A 25 -4.32 -4.55 -5.29
CA SER A 25 -4.88 -3.37 -4.65
C SER A 25 -5.10 -2.27 -5.66
N PRO A 26 -6.01 -1.31 -5.38
CA PRO A 26 -6.13 -0.10 -6.18
C PRO A 26 -4.76 0.53 -6.41
N GLU A 27 -4.51 1.03 -7.63
CA GLU A 27 -3.19 1.52 -8.04
C GLU A 27 -2.57 2.52 -7.07
N THR A 28 -3.40 3.35 -6.43
CA THR A 28 -2.99 4.31 -5.41
C THR A 28 -2.14 3.68 -4.30
N PHE A 29 -2.42 2.43 -3.94
CA PHE A 29 -1.76 1.64 -2.90
C PHE A 29 -0.62 0.74 -3.42
N VAL A 30 -0.27 0.85 -4.71
CA VAL A 30 0.80 0.08 -5.33
C VAL A 30 1.97 0.99 -5.70
N ALA A 31 3.17 0.68 -5.20
CA ALA A 31 4.36 1.49 -5.42
C ALA A 31 4.98 1.28 -6.81
N ASN A 32 4.99 0.06 -7.31
CA ASN A 32 5.54 -0.28 -8.63
C ASN A 32 4.47 -0.99 -9.47
N LEU A 33 3.93 -0.28 -10.47
CA LEU A 33 2.91 -0.82 -11.39
C LEU A 33 3.53 -1.54 -12.58
N ASP A 34 4.64 -1.01 -13.09
CA ASP A 34 5.28 -1.49 -14.31
C ASP A 34 6.26 -2.63 -14.00
N GLU A 35 6.44 -3.52 -14.97
CA GLU A 35 7.42 -4.61 -14.89
C GLU A 35 8.85 -4.07 -14.67
N ASN A 36 9.20 -2.97 -15.35
CA ASN A 36 10.45 -2.27 -15.14
C ASN A 36 10.39 -1.36 -13.91
N CYS A 37 10.61 -1.96 -12.75
CA CYS A 37 10.46 -1.32 -11.46
C CYS A 37 11.51 -0.22 -11.24
N GLN A 38 11.03 0.99 -10.94
CA GLN A 38 11.86 2.17 -10.71
C GLN A 38 12.37 2.28 -9.25
N GLY A 39 12.29 1.20 -8.47
CA GLY A 39 12.68 1.18 -7.06
C GLY A 39 11.80 2.05 -6.15
N GLN A 40 10.51 2.18 -6.46
CA GLN A 40 9.57 2.92 -5.61
C GLN A 40 9.30 2.12 -4.33
N HIS A 41 9.01 2.83 -3.25
CA HIS A 41 8.82 2.26 -1.92
C HIS A 41 7.56 2.80 -1.24
N LEU A 42 7.16 2.08 -0.20
CA LEU A 42 6.17 2.51 0.76
C LEU A 42 6.89 2.84 2.06
N LYS A 43 6.66 4.03 2.60
CA LYS A 43 7.22 4.45 3.88
C LYS A 43 6.11 4.50 4.91
N LEU A 44 6.26 3.74 5.99
CA LEU A 44 5.40 3.83 7.16
C LEU A 44 6.11 4.68 8.24
N THR A 45 5.37 5.61 8.84
CA THR A 45 5.81 6.35 10.03
C THR A 45 4.82 6.06 11.15
N ALA A 46 5.27 5.41 12.22
CA ALA A 46 4.45 5.12 13.40
C ALA A 46 4.62 6.20 14.47
N GLN A 47 3.57 6.45 15.23
CA GLN A 47 3.52 7.41 16.33
C GLN A 47 3.41 6.68 17.67
N ALA A 48 3.81 7.36 18.76
CA ALA A 48 3.78 6.78 20.10
C ALA A 48 2.35 6.51 20.62
N ASP A 49 1.35 7.20 20.08
CA ASP A 49 -0.07 7.01 20.40
C ASP A 49 -0.68 5.79 19.68
N GLY A 50 0.10 5.05 18.89
CA GLY A 50 -0.34 3.88 18.14
C GLY A 50 -0.94 4.20 16.77
N SER A 51 -1.07 5.48 16.40
CA SER A 51 -1.40 5.87 15.02
C SER A 51 -0.19 5.66 14.09
N PHE A 52 -0.47 5.56 12.80
CA PHE A 52 0.59 5.50 11.78
C PHE A 52 0.13 6.11 10.46
N GLU A 53 1.09 6.48 9.63
CA GLU A 53 0.87 6.99 8.29
C GLU A 53 1.70 6.20 7.28
N VAL A 54 1.11 5.92 6.12
CA VAL A 54 1.80 5.29 4.99
C VAL A 54 1.86 6.27 3.81
N VAL A 55 3.06 6.43 3.25
CA VAL A 55 3.33 7.25 2.07
C VAL A 55 3.83 6.37 0.94
N ASN A 56 3.26 6.51 -0.25
CA ASN A 56 3.76 5.88 -1.47
C ASN A 56 4.67 6.84 -2.24
N SER A 57 5.94 6.44 -2.44
CA SER A 57 6.92 7.30 -3.08
C SER A 57 6.60 7.60 -4.54
N ARG A 58 5.85 6.73 -5.23
CA ARG A 58 5.49 6.86 -6.66
C ARG A 58 4.56 8.04 -6.88
N ASN A 59 3.45 8.07 -6.16
CA ASN A 59 2.34 8.99 -6.39
C ASN A 59 2.16 10.03 -5.27
N LYS A 60 3.00 9.98 -4.23
CA LYS A 60 2.93 10.83 -3.04
C LYS A 60 1.61 10.73 -2.28
N TYR A 61 0.81 9.69 -2.56
CA TYR A 61 -0.40 9.45 -1.81
C TYR A 61 -0.04 9.03 -0.40
N THR A 62 -0.80 9.59 0.54
CA THR A 62 -0.59 9.43 1.96
C THR A 62 -1.91 9.08 2.61
N LYS A 63 -1.90 8.06 3.48
CA LYS A 63 -3.06 7.70 4.30
C LYS A 63 -2.62 7.53 5.75
N ALA A 64 -3.33 8.23 6.64
CA ALA A 64 -3.17 8.12 8.08
C ALA A 64 -4.20 7.14 8.65
N TYR A 65 -3.79 6.42 9.68
CA TYR A 65 -4.57 5.41 10.37
C TYR A 65 -4.54 5.72 11.87
N ALA A 66 -5.72 5.79 12.48
CA ALA A 66 -5.82 5.94 13.93
C ALA A 66 -5.40 4.64 14.65
N ALA A 67 -4.95 4.77 15.89
CA ALA A 67 -4.80 3.61 16.77
C ALA A 67 -6.14 2.86 16.89
N ARG A 68 -6.08 1.52 16.91
CA ARG A 68 -7.25 0.64 17.06
C ARG A 68 -7.05 -0.32 18.21
#